data_AF-A0A972SM09-F1
#
_entry.id   AF-A0A972SM09-F1
#
_cell.length_a   1.000
_cell.length_b   1.000
_cell.length_c   1.000
_cell.angle_alpha   90.00
_cell.angle_beta   90.00
_cell.angle_gamma   90.00
#
_symmetry.space_group_name_H-M   'P 1'
#
loop_
_entity.id
_entity.type
_entity.pdbx_description
1 polymer ?
#
loop_
_entity_poly.entity_id
_entity_poly.type
_entity_poly.pdbx_seq_one_letter_code
_entity_poly.pdbx_strand_id
1 'polypeptide(L)'
;MNKGQLPLDPQWLLHRPITGPRNGHMGEQVFCEKWLELQQSEVEFREVDEPSHTAKLARIIINARLPEIGERECSVAASWACYLGCNIGASVIHLGDRLKDGAGAYRRFSAAWAIHNTRSIGVNGGYRAIEIMLAPADHLNTSPFSCGGLKRAPDLSIADYEVIEHLWLWLGTDEGAAWLADCQREIDRRQAAAWRAEHEFNNAANAGETAKVGQE
;
A
#
# COMPACT_ATOMS: atom_id res chain seq x y z
N MET A 1 9.99 39.65 24.83
CA MET A 1 10.72 39.46 23.55
C MET A 1 12.11 38.97 23.94
N ASN A 2 12.63 37.78 23.61
CA ASN A 2 12.36 36.80 22.56
C ASN A 2 12.18 35.41 23.19
N LYS A 3 11.11 34.69 22.81
CA LYS A 3 10.98 33.26 23.08
C LYS A 3 11.64 32.53 21.92
N GLY A 4 12.65 31.72 22.23
CA GLY A 4 13.27 30.81 21.28
C GLY A 4 12.23 29.81 20.78
N GLN A 5 11.84 29.96 19.52
CA GLN A 5 11.39 28.84 18.72
C GLN A 5 12.62 28.35 17.97
N LEU A 6 13.13 27.20 18.41
CA LEU A 6 14.02 26.39 17.59
C LEU A 6 13.30 26.08 16.27
N PRO A 7 14.02 26.04 15.12
CA PRO A 7 13.42 25.75 13.84
C PRO A 7 12.80 24.35 13.90
N LEU A 8 11.50 24.26 13.60
CA LEU A 8 10.80 22.99 13.42
C LEU A 8 11.33 22.38 12.12
N ASP A 9 12.33 21.49 12.21
CA ASP A 9 12.78 20.67 11.08
C ASP A 9 11.60 19.79 10.59
N PRO A 10 11.14 19.74 9.34
CA PRO A 10 9.86 19.09 8.97
C PRO A 10 9.84 17.54 8.99
N GLN A 11 10.81 16.87 9.60
CA GLN A 11 11.02 15.41 9.43
C GLN A 11 10.13 14.46 10.25
N TRP A 12 9.18 14.94 11.08
CA TRP A 12 8.75 14.13 12.23
C TRP A 12 7.58 13.17 12.04
N LEU A 13 6.92 13.11 10.88
CA LEU A 13 5.97 12.04 10.59
C LEU A 13 6.20 11.57 9.17
N LEU A 14 7.25 10.77 9.01
CA LEU A 14 7.46 9.99 7.82
C LEU A 14 6.37 8.90 7.83
N HIS A 15 5.23 9.16 7.18
CA HIS A 15 4.15 8.19 6.90
C HIS A 15 4.69 7.04 6.02
N ARG A 16 5.61 6.25 6.57
CA ARG A 16 6.36 5.22 5.87
C ARG A 16 5.78 3.86 6.25
N PRO A 17 5.68 2.95 5.27
CA PRO A 17 5.34 1.58 5.59
C PRO A 17 6.43 0.97 6.49
N ILE A 18 6.02 0.04 7.36
CA ILE A 18 6.92 -0.74 8.24
C ILE A 18 7.97 -1.48 7.39
N THR A 19 7.54 -2.06 6.27
CA THR A 19 8.44 -2.59 5.24
C THR A 19 8.17 -1.85 3.94
N GLY A 20 9.20 -1.17 3.44
CA GLY A 20 9.15 -0.39 2.20
C GLY A 20 8.83 -1.22 0.95
N PRO A 21 8.42 -0.55 -0.14
CA PRO A 21 8.17 -1.21 -1.41
C PRO A 21 9.45 -1.89 -1.91
N ARG A 22 9.31 -3.09 -2.47
CA ARG A 22 10.45 -3.89 -2.94
C ARG A 22 11.02 -3.33 -4.25
N ASN A 23 12.33 -3.51 -4.44
CA ASN A 23 13.00 -3.14 -5.69
C ASN A 23 12.41 -3.91 -6.87
N GLY A 24 12.04 -3.22 -7.95
CA GLY A 24 11.42 -3.82 -9.13
C GLY A 24 9.92 -4.13 -9.00
N HIS A 25 9.31 -3.92 -7.83
CA HIS A 25 7.88 -4.12 -7.63
C HIS A 25 7.10 -2.81 -7.84
N MET A 26 6.82 -2.52 -9.11
CA MET A 26 6.18 -1.26 -9.53
C MET A 26 4.85 -0.96 -8.84
N GLY A 27 3.99 -1.98 -8.64
CA GLY A 27 2.71 -1.79 -7.96
C GLY A 27 2.89 -1.24 -6.55
N GLU A 28 3.77 -1.86 -5.75
CA GLU A 28 4.04 -1.43 -4.37
C GLU A 28 4.52 0.02 -4.31
N GLN A 29 5.42 0.40 -5.22
CA GLN A 29 5.94 1.77 -5.34
C GLN A 29 4.83 2.78 -5.66
N VAL A 30 4.03 2.51 -6.70
CA VAL A 30 2.94 3.40 -7.11
C VAL A 30 1.93 3.60 -5.99
N PHE A 31 1.50 2.54 -5.31
CA PHE A 31 0.55 2.67 -4.21
C PHE A 31 1.12 3.48 -3.03
N CYS A 32 2.42 3.33 -2.71
CA CYS A 32 3.05 4.13 -1.66
C CYS A 32 3.10 5.62 -2.03
N GLU A 33 3.50 5.94 -3.26
CA GLU A 33 3.55 7.32 -3.76
C GLU A 33 2.16 7.95 -3.78
N LYS A 34 1.16 7.23 -4.30
CA LYS A 34 -0.24 7.69 -4.36
C LYS A 34 -0.89 7.84 -2.99
N TRP A 35 -0.48 7.03 -2.02
CA TRP A 35 -0.90 7.22 -0.63
C TRP A 35 -0.32 8.50 -0.03
N LEU A 36 0.97 8.77 -0.27
CA LEU A 36 1.62 9.99 0.19
C LEU A 36 0.99 11.23 -0.44
N GLU A 37 0.73 11.20 -1.76
CA GLU A 37 0.01 12.27 -2.47
C GLU A 37 -1.37 12.52 -1.84
N LEU A 38 -2.13 11.46 -1.54
CA LEU A 38 -3.43 11.56 -0.91
C LEU A 38 -3.36 12.20 0.49
N GLN A 39 -2.38 11.82 1.32
CA GLN A 39 -2.19 12.39 2.66
C GLN A 39 -1.77 13.87 2.61
N GLN A 40 -1.07 14.29 1.54
CA GLN A 40 -0.65 15.68 1.34
C GLN A 40 -1.73 16.55 0.67
N SER A 41 -2.81 15.95 0.16
CA SER A 41 -3.91 16.68 -0.47
C SER A 41 -4.70 17.50 0.54
N GLU A 42 -5.20 18.66 0.11
CA GLU A 42 -6.04 19.51 0.95
C GLU A 42 -7.32 18.77 1.41
N VAL A 43 -7.76 19.08 2.62
CA VAL A 43 -9.02 18.58 3.19
C VAL A 43 -9.97 19.77 3.27
N GLU A 44 -11.00 19.79 2.40
CA GLU A 44 -11.96 20.90 2.30
C GLU A 44 -12.74 21.15 3.60
N PHE A 45 -12.91 20.13 4.43
CA PHE A 45 -13.64 20.21 5.70
C PHE A 45 -12.71 19.92 6.90
N ARG A 46 -12.31 20.98 7.60
CA ARG A 46 -11.66 20.91 8.91
C ARG A 46 -12.71 20.83 10.01
N GLU A 47 -13.38 19.69 10.14
CA GLU A 47 -14.22 19.42 11.33
C GLU A 47 -13.41 18.87 12.50
N VAL A 48 -12.17 18.44 12.26
CA VAL A 48 -11.31 17.83 13.28
C VAL A 48 -10.10 18.75 13.52
N ASP A 49 -9.84 19.10 14.78
CA ASP A 49 -8.63 19.81 15.24
C ASP A 49 -7.35 18.92 15.12
N GLU A 50 -7.25 18.14 14.05
CA GLU A 50 -6.13 17.25 13.77
C GLU A 50 -5.02 17.99 13.02
N PRO A 51 -3.74 17.65 13.24
CA PRO A 51 -2.65 18.13 12.41
C PRO A 51 -2.93 17.88 10.92
N SER A 52 -2.55 18.84 10.08
CA SER A 52 -2.87 18.82 8.64
C SER A 52 -2.42 17.55 7.90
N HIS A 53 -1.42 16.83 8.42
CA HIS A 53 -0.85 15.63 7.80
C HIS A 53 -1.51 14.31 8.27
N THR A 54 -2.27 14.31 9.37
CA THR A 54 -3.10 13.15 9.81
C THR A 54 -4.56 13.31 9.40
N ALA A 55 -4.99 14.52 9.04
CA ALA A 55 -6.39 14.86 8.78
C ALA A 55 -7.08 13.94 7.75
N LYS A 56 -6.38 13.54 6.68
CA LYS A 56 -6.97 12.63 5.67
C LYS A 56 -7.18 11.24 6.23
N LEU A 57 -6.17 10.66 6.88
CA LEU A 57 -6.31 9.37 7.56
C LEU A 57 -7.41 9.43 8.62
N ALA A 58 -7.45 10.50 9.44
CA ALA A 58 -8.48 10.73 10.44
C ALA A 58 -9.90 10.71 9.88
N ARG A 59 -10.11 11.37 8.73
CA ARG A 59 -11.38 11.33 8.01
C ARG A 59 -11.73 9.92 7.53
N ILE A 60 -10.75 9.18 7.01
CA ILE A 60 -10.95 7.81 6.50
C ILE A 60 -11.34 6.86 7.63
N ILE A 61 -10.66 6.94 8.77
CA ILE A 61 -10.86 6.03 9.91
C ILE A 61 -11.75 6.62 11.01
N ILE A 62 -12.55 7.65 10.71
CA ILE A 62 -13.36 8.37 11.70
C ILE A 62 -14.28 7.45 12.52
N ASN A 63 -14.75 6.36 11.91
CA ASN A 63 -15.63 5.39 12.57
C ASN A 63 -14.88 4.33 13.41
N ALA A 64 -13.54 4.29 13.34
CA ALA A 64 -12.70 3.35 14.09
C ALA A 64 -12.68 3.62 15.60
N ARG A 65 -13.24 4.76 16.04
CA ARG A 65 -13.30 5.20 17.44
C ARG A 65 -11.94 5.09 18.15
N LEU A 66 -10.86 5.34 17.42
CA LEU A 66 -9.53 5.39 17.99
C LEU A 66 -9.39 6.64 18.87
N PRO A 67 -8.71 6.55 20.02
CA PRO A 67 -8.54 7.69 20.91
C PRO A 67 -7.63 8.77 20.32
N GLU A 68 -6.66 8.39 19.49
CA GLU A 68 -5.70 9.29 18.82
C GLU A 68 -5.12 8.58 17.58
N ILE A 69 -4.67 9.36 16.59
CA ILE A 69 -3.95 8.87 15.40
C ILE A 69 -2.50 9.31 15.50
N GLY A 70 -1.62 8.37 15.82
CA GLY A 70 -0.19 8.62 15.95
C GLY A 70 0.62 8.09 14.76
N GLU A 71 1.94 8.05 14.97
CA GLU A 71 2.90 7.53 13.99
C GLU A 71 2.63 6.06 13.63
N ARG A 72 2.16 5.26 14.59
CA ARG A 72 1.87 3.85 14.37
C ARG A 72 0.72 3.66 13.38
N GLU A 73 -0.40 4.34 13.59
CA GLU A 73 -1.58 4.26 12.72
C GLU A 73 -1.23 4.74 11.30
N CYS A 74 -0.43 5.81 11.21
CA CYS A 74 0.12 6.31 9.95
C CYS A 74 0.98 5.26 9.23
N SER A 75 1.86 4.59 9.97
CA SER A 75 2.75 3.56 9.41
C SER A 75 1.98 2.30 9.01
N VAL A 76 0.94 1.92 9.76
CA VAL A 76 0.01 0.83 9.42
C VAL A 76 -0.73 1.15 8.13
N ALA A 77 -1.25 2.36 7.98
CA ALA A 77 -1.93 2.79 6.77
C ALA A 77 -1.00 2.83 5.55
N ALA A 78 0.24 3.29 5.73
CA ALA A 78 1.25 3.25 4.68
C ALA A 78 1.64 1.81 4.29
N SER A 79 1.77 0.90 5.27
CA SER A 79 2.00 -0.54 5.02
C SER A 79 0.84 -1.17 4.26
N TRP A 80 -0.40 -0.80 4.60
CA TRP A 80 -1.58 -1.23 3.87
C TRP A 80 -1.55 -0.76 2.41
N ALA A 81 -1.21 0.51 2.15
CA ALA A 81 -1.08 1.01 0.79
C ALA A 81 0.01 0.23 0.02
N CYS A 82 1.21 0.06 0.61
CA CYS A 82 2.27 -0.75 0.01
C CYS A 82 1.80 -2.18 -0.33
N TYR A 83 1.04 -2.79 0.58
CA TYR A 83 0.52 -4.14 0.43
C TYR A 83 -0.45 -4.28 -0.75
N LEU A 84 -1.24 -3.26 -1.08
CA LEU A 84 -2.14 -3.29 -2.25
C LEU A 84 -1.39 -3.59 -3.55
N GLY A 85 -0.14 -3.12 -3.66
CA GLY A 85 0.70 -3.32 -4.83
C GLY A 85 1.36 -4.69 -4.94
N CYS A 86 1.24 -5.54 -3.92
CA CYS A 86 1.78 -6.90 -3.96
C CYS A 86 0.75 -7.90 -4.55
N ASN A 87 1.20 -9.11 -4.89
CA ASN A 87 0.33 -10.14 -5.50
C ASN A 87 -0.91 -10.46 -4.64
N ILE A 88 -0.76 -10.49 -3.31
CA ILE A 88 -1.88 -10.80 -2.42
C ILE A 88 -2.83 -9.60 -2.34
N GLY A 89 -2.31 -8.37 -2.23
CA GLY A 89 -3.12 -7.15 -2.28
C GLY A 89 -3.93 -7.04 -3.57
N ALA A 90 -3.31 -7.28 -4.72
CA ALA A 90 -3.99 -7.34 -6.01
C ALA A 90 -5.09 -8.42 -6.05
N SER A 91 -4.85 -9.58 -5.41
CA SER A 91 -5.85 -10.65 -5.30
C SER A 91 -7.06 -10.23 -4.46
N VAL A 92 -6.83 -9.49 -3.37
CA VAL A 92 -7.91 -8.93 -2.53
C VAL A 92 -8.74 -7.92 -3.34
N ILE A 93 -8.09 -7.03 -4.09
CA ILE A 93 -8.75 -6.06 -4.97
C ILE A 93 -9.62 -6.79 -6.01
N HIS A 94 -9.04 -7.75 -6.71
CA HIS A 94 -9.76 -8.53 -7.72
C HIS A 94 -10.96 -9.28 -7.13
N LEU A 95 -10.83 -9.87 -5.94
CA LEU A 95 -11.95 -10.50 -5.25
C LEU A 95 -13.02 -9.47 -4.87
N GLY A 96 -12.63 -8.30 -4.37
CA GLY A 96 -13.55 -7.20 -4.05
C GLY A 96 -14.36 -6.75 -5.28
N ASP A 97 -13.73 -6.60 -6.44
CA ASP A 97 -14.41 -6.22 -7.69
C ASP A 97 -15.44 -7.27 -8.16
N ARG A 98 -15.21 -8.54 -7.87
CA ARG A 98 -16.19 -9.62 -8.13
C ARG A 98 -17.38 -9.59 -7.17
N LEU A 99 -17.25 -8.91 -6.03
CA LEU A 99 -18.28 -8.77 -5.00
C LEU A 99 -19.04 -7.43 -5.08
N LYS A 100 -19.00 -6.77 -6.25
CA LYS A 100 -19.57 -5.42 -6.45
C LYS A 100 -21.11 -5.37 -6.51
N ASP A 101 -21.77 -6.52 -6.64
CA ASP A 101 -23.22 -6.58 -6.84
C ASP A 101 -23.97 -6.79 -5.51
N GLY A 102 -25.08 -6.07 -5.34
CA GLY A 102 -26.03 -6.26 -4.23
C GLY A 102 -25.96 -5.22 -3.10
N ALA A 103 -26.86 -5.38 -2.13
CA ALA A 103 -26.90 -4.53 -0.94
C ALA A 103 -25.63 -4.75 -0.10
N GLY A 104 -24.86 -3.70 0.14
CA GLY A 104 -23.59 -3.78 0.86
C GLY A 104 -22.34 -3.79 -0.02
N ALA A 105 -22.44 -3.46 -1.31
CA ALA A 105 -21.30 -3.33 -2.23
C ALA A 105 -20.15 -2.46 -1.69
N TYR A 106 -20.42 -1.47 -0.84
CA TYR A 106 -19.38 -0.65 -0.19
C TYR A 106 -18.48 -1.46 0.77
N ARG A 107 -18.93 -2.62 1.27
CA ARG A 107 -18.15 -3.52 2.13
C ARG A 107 -17.36 -4.57 1.36
N ARG A 108 -17.41 -4.56 0.02
CA ARG A 108 -16.85 -5.64 -0.83
C ARG A 108 -15.37 -5.92 -0.56
N PHE A 109 -14.56 -4.89 -0.37
CA PHE A 109 -13.13 -5.04 -0.10
C PHE A 109 -12.87 -5.49 1.34
N SER A 110 -13.67 -5.06 2.31
CA SER A 110 -13.61 -5.57 3.70
C SER A 110 -13.97 -7.06 3.76
N ALA A 111 -14.98 -7.51 3.01
CA ALA A 111 -15.32 -8.92 2.89
C ALA A 111 -14.20 -9.74 2.22
N ALA A 112 -13.62 -9.22 1.13
CA ALA A 112 -12.47 -9.84 0.47
C ALA A 112 -11.26 -9.94 1.41
N TRP A 113 -10.98 -8.87 2.16
CA TRP A 113 -9.92 -8.84 3.17
C TRP A 113 -10.13 -9.90 4.25
N ALA A 114 -11.34 -10.06 4.79
CA ALA A 114 -11.63 -11.06 5.82
C ALA A 114 -11.30 -12.49 5.34
N ILE A 115 -11.57 -12.80 4.07
CA ILE A 115 -11.21 -14.10 3.46
C ILE A 115 -9.68 -14.25 3.40
N HIS A 116 -8.97 -13.25 2.87
CA HIS A 116 -7.51 -13.31 2.73
C HIS A 116 -6.75 -13.23 4.07
N ASN A 117 -7.33 -12.60 5.08
CA ASN A 117 -6.74 -12.44 6.40
C ASN A 117 -7.00 -13.64 7.32
N THR A 118 -7.62 -14.71 6.81
CA THR A 118 -7.84 -15.96 7.55
C THR A 118 -6.55 -16.79 7.60
N ARG A 119 -6.31 -17.48 8.72
CA ARG A 119 -5.18 -18.41 8.85
C ARG A 119 -5.45 -19.68 8.05
N SER A 120 -4.51 -20.08 7.21
CA SER A 120 -4.57 -21.35 6.49
C SER A 120 -3.17 -21.92 6.31
N ILE A 121 -2.88 -23.04 6.99
CA ILE A 121 -1.56 -23.69 6.97
C ILE A 121 -1.12 -24.00 5.52
N GLY A 122 -2.05 -24.44 4.68
CA GLY A 122 -1.77 -24.80 3.28
C GLY A 122 -1.66 -23.63 2.31
N VAL A 123 -2.01 -22.40 2.71
CA VAL A 123 -2.05 -21.22 1.81
C VAL A 123 -1.07 -20.13 2.24
N ASN A 124 -1.04 -19.77 3.52
CA ASN A 124 -0.25 -18.66 4.06
C ASN A 124 0.63 -19.08 5.25
N GLY A 125 0.99 -20.38 5.33
CA GLY A 125 1.83 -20.91 6.39
C GLY A 125 1.18 -20.82 7.78
N GLY A 126 -0.13 -20.59 7.85
CA GLY A 126 -0.88 -20.43 9.09
C GLY A 126 -0.85 -19.00 9.66
N TYR A 127 -0.29 -18.02 8.94
CA TYR A 127 -0.26 -16.62 9.35
C TYR A 127 -1.42 -15.83 8.74
N ARG A 128 -1.91 -14.83 9.45
CA ARG A 128 -2.84 -13.86 8.88
C ARG A 128 -2.10 -12.90 7.95
N ALA A 129 -2.79 -12.38 6.94
CA ALA A 129 -2.21 -11.40 6.03
C ALA A 129 -1.69 -10.15 6.77
N ILE A 130 -2.41 -9.68 7.80
CA ILE A 130 -1.98 -8.55 8.65
C ILE A 130 -0.64 -8.81 9.36
N GLU A 131 -0.40 -10.05 9.80
CA GLU A 131 0.86 -10.40 10.49
C GLU A 131 2.04 -10.33 9.54
N ILE A 132 1.85 -10.75 8.28
CA ILE A 132 2.91 -10.66 7.26
C ILE A 132 3.11 -9.20 6.85
N MET A 133 2.01 -8.46 6.64
CA MET A 133 2.03 -7.07 6.19
C MET A 133 2.70 -6.12 7.19
N LEU A 134 2.46 -6.31 8.50
CA LEU A 134 2.99 -5.46 9.56
C LEU A 134 4.22 -6.05 10.26
N ALA A 135 4.80 -7.13 9.72
CA ALA A 135 6.05 -7.68 10.22
C ALA A 135 7.23 -6.75 9.89
N PRO A 136 8.05 -6.38 10.88
CA PRO A 136 9.37 -5.80 10.64
C PRO A 136 10.26 -6.72 9.81
N ALA A 137 11.25 -6.15 9.11
CA ALA A 137 12.11 -6.91 8.21
C ALA A 137 12.87 -8.06 8.89
N ASP A 138 13.28 -7.90 10.16
CA ASP A 138 13.97 -8.92 10.95
C ASP A 138 13.04 -10.08 11.38
N HIS A 139 11.72 -9.88 11.33
CA HIS A 139 10.73 -10.92 11.59
C HIS A 139 10.45 -11.79 10.37
N LEU A 140 10.78 -11.33 9.17
CA LEU A 140 10.53 -12.07 7.94
C LEU A 140 11.56 -13.21 7.78
N ASN A 141 11.08 -14.35 7.30
CA ASN A 141 11.96 -15.45 6.91
C ASN A 141 12.50 -15.18 5.50
N THR A 142 13.81 -15.03 5.40
CA THR A 142 14.54 -14.78 4.15
C THR A 142 15.17 -16.06 3.58
N SER A 143 14.97 -17.21 4.25
CA SER A 143 15.49 -18.48 3.78
C SER A 143 14.78 -18.92 2.50
N PRO A 144 15.52 -19.28 1.43
CA PRO A 144 14.93 -19.81 0.21
C PRO A 144 14.30 -21.21 0.41
N PHE A 145 14.60 -21.87 1.53
CA PHE A 145 14.10 -23.22 1.85
C PHE A 145 12.87 -23.21 2.76
N SER A 146 12.51 -22.06 3.33
CA SER A 146 11.22 -21.91 4.00
C SER A 146 10.19 -21.44 2.99
N CYS A 147 9.08 -22.18 2.86
CA CYS A 147 7.87 -21.65 2.23
C CYS A 147 7.55 -20.35 2.97
N GLY A 148 7.70 -19.20 2.31
CA GLY A 148 7.80 -17.87 2.94
C GLY A 148 6.88 -17.68 4.16
N GLY A 149 7.40 -17.02 5.19
CA GLY A 149 6.69 -16.91 6.46
C GLY A 149 7.42 -16.03 7.47
N LEU A 150 6.94 -16.07 8.72
CA LEU A 150 7.48 -15.30 9.82
C LEU A 150 8.41 -16.14 10.69
N LYS A 151 9.58 -15.61 11.03
CA LYS A 151 10.43 -16.11 12.13
C LYS A 151 9.76 -15.83 13.48
N ARG A 152 9.10 -14.67 13.58
CA ARG A 152 8.42 -14.17 14.77
C ARG A 152 7.18 -13.37 14.36
N ALA A 153 6.06 -13.58 15.04
CA ALA A 153 4.87 -12.76 14.80
C ALA A 153 5.12 -11.30 15.26
N PRO A 154 4.65 -10.28 14.52
CA PRO A 154 4.67 -8.92 15.03
C PRO A 154 3.71 -8.76 16.22
N ASP A 155 3.98 -7.75 17.04
CA ASP A 155 3.03 -7.32 18.06
C ASP A 155 1.96 -6.44 17.40
N LEU A 156 0.71 -6.90 17.44
CA LEU A 156 -0.43 -6.25 16.81
C LEU A 156 -1.42 -5.77 17.88
N SER A 157 -1.69 -4.48 17.86
CA SER A 157 -2.69 -3.84 18.71
C SER A 157 -4.07 -3.92 18.07
N ILE A 158 -5.13 -3.71 18.87
CA ILE A 158 -6.50 -3.59 18.34
C ILE A 158 -6.60 -2.42 17.35
N ALA A 159 -5.88 -1.32 17.60
CA ALA A 159 -5.86 -0.16 16.71
C ALA A 159 -5.35 -0.52 15.30
N ASP A 160 -4.37 -1.42 15.19
CA ASP A 160 -3.85 -1.84 13.87
C ASP A 160 -4.94 -2.53 13.04
N TYR A 161 -5.76 -3.39 13.68
CA TYR A 161 -6.88 -4.06 13.03
C TYR A 161 -7.94 -3.05 12.59
N GLU A 162 -8.32 -2.13 13.50
CA GLU A 162 -9.32 -1.10 13.22
C GLU A 162 -8.91 -0.19 12.06
N VAL A 163 -7.65 0.26 12.02
CA VAL A 163 -7.11 1.07 10.90
C VAL A 163 -7.28 0.33 9.59
N ILE A 164 -6.83 -0.93 9.51
CA ILE A 164 -6.85 -1.71 8.28
C ILE A 164 -8.28 -2.01 7.82
N GLU A 165 -9.17 -2.40 8.73
CA GLU A 165 -10.56 -2.68 8.40
C GLU A 165 -11.27 -1.45 7.86
N HIS A 166 -11.00 -0.27 8.43
CA HIS A 166 -11.57 1.00 7.96
C HIS A 166 -10.99 1.44 6.61
N LEU A 167 -9.70 1.21 6.36
CA LEU A 167 -9.10 1.46 5.03
C LEU A 167 -9.74 0.58 3.95
N TRP A 168 -10.01 -0.70 4.24
CA TRP A 168 -10.72 -1.58 3.31
C TRP A 168 -12.18 -1.18 3.09
N LEU A 169 -12.88 -0.69 4.13
CA LEU A 169 -14.22 -0.12 3.98
C LEU A 169 -14.20 1.15 3.13
N TRP A 170 -13.23 2.03 3.37
CA TRP A 170 -13.04 3.26 2.60
C TRP A 170 -12.77 2.98 1.12
N LEU A 171 -11.98 1.95 0.79
CA LEU A 171 -11.71 1.55 -0.60
C LEU A 171 -12.99 1.23 -1.39
N GLY A 172 -14.07 0.83 -0.70
CA GLY A 172 -15.38 0.55 -1.31
C GLY A 172 -16.27 1.77 -1.52
N THR A 173 -15.85 2.95 -1.07
CA THR A 173 -16.53 4.24 -1.32
C THR A 173 -16.12 4.83 -2.67
N ASP A 174 -16.81 5.88 -3.12
CA ASP A 174 -16.48 6.57 -4.37
C ASP A 174 -15.08 7.21 -4.33
N GLU A 175 -14.68 7.80 -3.19
CA GLU A 175 -13.35 8.41 -2.99
C GLU A 175 -12.26 7.33 -3.04
N GLY A 176 -12.45 6.22 -2.33
CA GLY A 176 -11.51 5.09 -2.34
C GLY A 176 -11.41 4.42 -3.72
N ALA A 177 -12.54 4.26 -4.42
CA ALA A 177 -12.57 3.69 -5.77
C ALA A 177 -11.88 4.61 -6.79
N ALA A 178 -12.06 5.93 -6.68
CA ALA A 178 -11.39 6.90 -7.54
C ALA A 178 -9.86 6.89 -7.31
N TRP A 179 -9.42 6.82 -6.05
CA TRP A 179 -8.01 6.68 -5.71
C TRP A 179 -7.41 5.37 -6.26
N LEU A 180 -8.09 4.24 -6.08
CA LEU A 180 -7.66 2.95 -6.62
C LEU A 180 -7.53 2.96 -8.15
N ALA A 181 -8.50 3.58 -8.84
CA ALA A 181 -8.46 3.73 -10.29
C ALA A 181 -7.29 4.62 -10.74
N ASP A 182 -6.92 5.65 -9.97
CA ASP A 182 -5.75 6.48 -10.25
C ASP A 182 -4.43 5.70 -10.10
N CYS A 183 -4.32 4.89 -9.04
CA CYS A 183 -3.18 3.98 -8.86
C CYS A 183 -3.05 3.03 -10.04
N GLN A 184 -4.14 2.40 -10.49
CA GLN A 184 -4.09 1.45 -11.60
C GLN A 184 -3.69 2.12 -12.92
N ARG A 185 -4.23 3.32 -13.22
CA ARG A 185 -3.82 4.08 -14.40
C ARG A 185 -2.32 4.40 -14.39
N GLU A 186 -1.78 4.77 -13.24
CA GLU A 186 -0.37 5.07 -13.11
C GLU A 186 0.53 3.84 -13.27
N ILE A 187 0.10 2.68 -12.74
CA ILE A 187 0.77 1.40 -12.98
C ILE A 187 0.79 1.09 -14.48
N ASP A 188 -0.35 1.14 -15.15
CA ASP A 188 -0.47 0.85 -16.58
C ASP A 188 0.40 1.79 -17.43
N ARG A 189 0.43 3.08 -17.07
CA ARG A 189 1.28 4.09 -17.72
C ARG A 189 2.77 3.75 -17.59
N ARG A 190 3.23 3.40 -16.39
CA ARG A 190 4.64 3.04 -16.13
C ARG A 190 5.03 1.72 -16.81
N GLN A 191 4.13 0.72 -16.81
CA GLN A 191 4.34 -0.54 -17.52
C GLN A 191 4.46 -0.34 -19.03
N ALA A 192 3.58 0.46 -19.62
CA ALA A 192 3.64 0.78 -21.05
C ALA A 192 4.93 1.53 -21.41
N ALA A 193 5.40 2.44 -20.55
CA ALA A 193 6.67 3.14 -20.76
C ALA A 193 7.87 2.19 -20.66
N ALA A 194 7.90 1.30 -19.66
CA ALA A 194 8.97 0.32 -19.50
C ALA A 194 9.05 -0.65 -20.70
N TRP A 195 7.90 -1.14 -21.16
CA TRP A 195 7.82 -2.01 -22.32
C TRP A 195 8.35 -1.34 -23.60
N ARG A 196 8.01 -0.07 -23.84
CA ARG A 196 8.54 0.71 -24.98
C ARG A 196 10.05 0.87 -24.91
N ALA A 197 10.59 1.24 -23.75
CA ALA A 197 12.02 1.42 -23.56
C ALA A 197 12.81 0.11 -23.80
N GLU A 198 12.27 -1.02 -23.34
CA GLU A 198 12.85 -2.34 -23.60
C GLU A 198 12.81 -2.71 -25.10
N HIS A 199 11.69 -2.43 -25.79
CA HIS A 199 11.57 -2.68 -27.22
C HIS A 199 12.51 -1.81 -28.05
N GLU A 200 12.66 -0.53 -27.71
CA GLU A 200 13.61 0.38 -28.37
C GLU A 200 15.05 -0.07 -28.16
N PHE A 201 15.41 -0.48 -26.94
CA PHE A 201 16.73 -1.02 -26.63
C PHE A 201 17.04 -2.29 -27.43
N ASN A 202 16.12 -3.25 -27.45
CA ASN A 202 16.29 -4.50 -28.19
C ASN A 202 16.38 -4.28 -29.70
N ASN A 203 15.58 -3.36 -30.26
CA ASN A 203 15.65 -3.00 -31.68
C ASN A 203 16.99 -2.34 -32.04
N ALA A 204 17.50 -1.45 -31.19
CA ALA A 204 18.79 -0.80 -31.39
C ALA A 204 19.96 -1.80 -31.30
N ALA A 205 19.91 -2.74 -30.35
CA ALA A 205 20.91 -3.80 -30.20
C ALA A 205 20.96 -4.71 -31.45
N ASN A 206 19.78 -5.15 -31.94
CA ASN A 206 19.67 -6.00 -33.13
C ASN A 206 20.14 -5.28 -34.41
N ALA A 207 19.88 -3.98 -34.54
CA ALA A 207 20.39 -3.17 -35.65
C ALA A 207 21.92 -3.01 -35.62
N GLY A 208 22.51 -2.93 -34.42
CA GLY A 208 23.96 -2.87 -34.22
C GLY A 208 24.69 -4.18 -34.53
N GLU A 209 24.07 -5.34 -34.28
CA GLU A 209 24.62 -6.66 -34.64
C GLU A 209 24.53 -6.94 -36.15
N THR A 210 23.41 -6.59 -36.80
CA THR A 210 23.26 -6.75 -38.25
C THR A 210 24.22 -5.87 -39.05
N ALA A 211 24.56 -4.68 -38.55
CA ALA A 211 25.57 -3.81 -39.17
C ALA A 211 27.00 -4.38 -39.10
N LYS A 212 27.32 -5.24 -38.12
CA LYS A 212 28.64 -5.88 -37.98
C LYS A 212 28.80 -7.13 -38.85
N VAL A 213 27.72 -7.87 -39.11
CA VAL A 213 27.73 -9.08 -39.95
C VAL A 213 27.86 -8.74 -41.44
N GLY A 214 27.49 -7.53 -41.87
CA GLY A 214 27.62 -7.08 -43.26
C GLY A 214 28.99 -6.51 -43.66
N GLN A 215 30.00 -6.57 -42.78
CA GLN A 215 31.35 -6.04 -43.03
C GLN A 215 32.46 -7.13 -43.06
N GLU A 216 32.09 -8.41 -43.00
CA GLU A 216 32.98 -9.56 -43.25
C GLU A 216 32.71 -10.17 -44.63
#